data_AF-A0A816FEM5-F1
#
_entry.id   AF-A0A816FEM5-F1
#
_cell.length_a   1.000
_cell.length_b   1.000
_cell.length_c   1.000
_cell.angle_alpha   90.00
_cell.angle_beta   90.00
_cell.angle_gamma   90.00
#
_symmetry.space_group_name_H-M   'P 1'
#
loop_
_entity.id
_entity.type
_entity.pdbx_description
1 polymer ?
#
loop_
_entity_poly.entity_id
_entity_poly.type
_entity_poly.pdbx_seq_one_letter_code
_entity_poly.pdbx_strand_id
1 'polypeptide(L)'
;MAPNSTKARNFLLFLNFVIRAIANLYSHLYNAFAVFTIHCIHHGHGKFHCLNYLYYVFFLIHVAIPSVICLLPERSANIYKHLFELLQNEAKDLRLKFQQNVIMTDFEPGLIKAIKDQFPSTTHTGCFLHHTQAVFKKANSLGLSGDYKRDADVRSCVRKLMSLPLLPVYKIKSAFQYLANDHRDCLDPLFPRL
;
A
#
# COMPACT_ATOMS: atom_id res chain seq x y z
N MET A 1 -1.83 32.56 3.83
CA MET A 1 -1.16 32.83 2.55
C MET A 1 -0.85 31.51 1.88
N ALA A 2 -1.44 31.23 0.72
CA ALA A 2 -1.23 29.99 -0.03
C ALA A 2 0.19 29.96 -0.63
N PRO A 3 0.91 28.83 -0.62
CA PRO A 3 2.25 28.76 -1.18
C PRO A 3 2.18 28.77 -2.72
N ASN A 4 2.41 29.95 -3.29
CA ASN A 4 2.80 30.18 -4.68
C ASN A 4 4.16 29.51 -4.96
N SER A 5 4.16 28.20 -5.24
CA SER A 5 5.34 27.57 -5.83
C SER A 5 4.98 27.00 -7.19
N THR A 6 5.72 27.42 -8.21
CA THR A 6 5.68 26.91 -9.59
C THR A 6 5.73 25.37 -9.66
N LYS A 7 6.24 24.70 -8.61
CA LYS A 7 6.22 23.25 -8.42
C LYS A 7 4.83 22.67 -8.20
N ALA A 8 3.98 23.33 -7.41
CA ALA A 8 2.57 22.96 -7.28
C ALA A 8 1.88 23.12 -8.64
N ARG A 9 2.05 24.25 -9.33
CA ARG A 9 1.44 24.49 -10.65
C ARG A 9 1.85 23.47 -11.73
N ASN A 10 3.10 23.01 -11.72
CA ASN A 10 3.58 21.96 -12.63
C ASN A 10 3.02 20.57 -12.28
N PHE A 11 2.78 20.28 -10.99
CA PHE A 11 2.04 19.11 -10.54
C PHE A 11 0.57 19.15 -11.01
N LEU A 12 -0.09 20.31 -10.91
CA LEU A 12 -1.49 20.55 -11.33
C LEU A 12 -1.70 20.36 -12.85
N LEU A 13 -0.84 20.95 -13.67
CA LEU A 13 -0.97 20.92 -15.14
C LEU A 13 -0.72 19.53 -15.75
N PHE A 14 0.05 18.68 -15.07
CA PHE A 14 0.38 17.34 -15.56
C PHE A 14 -0.52 16.24 -14.97
N LEU A 15 -0.99 16.40 -13.73
CA LEU A 15 -2.07 15.56 -13.19
C LEU A 15 -3.33 15.71 -14.07
N ASN A 16 -3.59 16.91 -14.60
CA ASN A 16 -4.52 17.19 -15.69
C ASN A 16 -4.30 16.30 -16.93
N PHE A 17 -3.06 16.15 -17.40
CA PHE A 17 -2.75 15.34 -18.58
C PHE A 17 -2.94 13.84 -18.31
N VAL A 18 -2.45 13.33 -17.18
CA VAL A 18 -2.52 11.91 -16.81
C VAL A 18 -3.97 11.48 -16.57
N ILE A 19 -4.75 12.29 -15.87
CA ILE A 19 -6.16 11.99 -15.62
C ILE A 19 -6.99 12.08 -16.91
N ARG A 20 -6.72 13.06 -17.78
CA ARG A 20 -7.35 13.10 -19.11
C ARG A 20 -6.93 11.92 -19.98
N ALA A 21 -5.67 11.49 -19.90
CA ALA A 21 -5.18 10.31 -20.60
C ALA A 21 -5.83 9.02 -20.08
N ILE A 22 -5.97 8.84 -18.76
CA ILE A 22 -6.67 7.70 -18.15
C ILE A 22 -8.17 7.73 -18.50
N ALA A 23 -8.83 8.89 -18.37
CA ALA A 23 -10.24 9.03 -18.72
C ALA A 23 -10.50 8.76 -20.22
N ASN A 24 -9.60 9.18 -21.11
CA ASN A 24 -9.71 8.92 -22.55
C ASN A 24 -9.32 7.49 -22.94
N LEU A 25 -8.39 6.85 -22.23
CA LEU A 25 -7.98 5.47 -22.52
C LEU A 25 -8.98 4.43 -21.97
N TYR A 26 -9.61 4.72 -20.83
CA TYR A 26 -10.55 3.80 -20.16
C TYR A 26 -12.02 4.02 -20.53
N SER A 27 -12.42 5.19 -21.05
CA SER A 27 -13.79 5.41 -21.53
C SER A 27 -14.18 4.51 -22.70
N HIS A 28 -13.21 3.91 -23.39
CA HIS A 28 -13.46 3.04 -24.55
C HIS A 28 -13.27 1.54 -24.32
N LEU A 29 -12.65 1.08 -23.21
CA LEU A 29 -12.24 -0.33 -23.13
C LEU A 29 -12.86 -1.19 -22.03
N TYR A 30 -13.10 -0.74 -20.79
CA TYR A 30 -13.68 -1.66 -19.80
C TYR A 30 -14.45 -0.95 -18.67
N ASN A 31 -15.66 -1.45 -18.38
CA ASN A 31 -16.43 -1.17 -17.16
C ASN A 31 -15.79 -1.77 -15.87
N ALA A 32 -14.48 -2.00 -15.82
CA ALA A 32 -13.84 -2.86 -14.82
C ALA A 32 -12.68 -2.16 -14.11
N PHE A 33 -12.85 -1.93 -12.81
CA PHE A 33 -11.82 -1.70 -11.77
C PHE A 33 -10.57 -0.91 -12.20
N ALA A 34 -10.63 0.42 -12.11
CA ALA A 34 -9.42 1.25 -12.16
C ALA A 34 -8.63 1.09 -10.85
N VAL A 35 -7.45 0.48 -10.92
CA VAL A 35 -6.49 0.43 -9.81
C VAL A 35 -5.57 1.64 -9.93
N PHE A 36 -5.42 2.41 -8.85
CA PHE A 36 -4.52 3.55 -8.75
C PHE A 36 -3.62 3.37 -7.53
N THR A 37 -2.31 3.59 -7.71
CA THR A 37 -1.32 3.36 -6.64
C THR A 37 -0.70 4.67 -6.19
N ILE A 38 -0.54 4.86 -4.88
CA ILE A 38 0.20 5.98 -4.29
C ILE A 38 1.41 5.43 -3.57
N HIS A 39 2.60 5.87 -3.99
CA HIS A 39 3.86 5.53 -3.35
C HIS A 39 4.35 6.70 -2.51
N CYS A 40 4.37 6.53 -1.18
CA CYS A 40 4.87 7.53 -0.25
C CYS A 40 6.33 7.25 0.11
N ILE A 41 7.20 8.25 -0.03
CA ILE A 41 8.62 8.19 0.36
C ILE A 41 8.87 9.24 1.45
N HIS A 42 9.34 8.82 2.62
CA HIS A 42 9.61 9.72 3.74
C HIS A 42 11.07 10.15 3.76
N HIS A 43 11.34 11.45 3.91
CA HIS A 43 12.71 11.99 3.79
C HIS A 43 13.13 12.95 4.90
N GLY A 44 12.32 13.16 5.96
CA GLY A 44 12.75 13.85 7.19
C GLY A 44 13.05 15.36 7.10
N HIS A 45 13.08 15.95 5.90
CA HIS A 45 13.46 17.36 5.69
C HIS A 45 12.29 18.37 5.78
N GLY A 46 11.17 18.00 6.40
CA GLY A 46 10.06 18.93 6.72
C GLY A 46 9.28 19.52 5.52
N LYS A 47 9.75 19.34 4.28
CA LYS A 47 9.09 19.86 3.07
C LYS A 47 8.30 18.76 2.38
N PHE A 48 7.03 18.98 2.12
CA PHE A 48 6.25 18.13 1.22
C PHE A 48 6.69 18.38 -0.23
N HIS A 49 7.03 17.33 -0.97
CA HIS A 49 7.29 17.42 -2.40
C HIS A 49 6.57 16.27 -3.10
N CYS A 50 5.65 16.54 -4.02
CA CYS A 50 5.21 15.51 -4.95
C CYS A 50 6.23 15.47 -6.11
N LEU A 51 6.90 14.33 -6.30
CA LEU A 51 7.87 14.15 -7.39
C LEU A 51 7.22 13.39 -8.56
N ASN A 52 7.70 13.69 -9.76
CA ASN A 52 7.20 13.11 -11.01
C ASN A 52 7.52 11.60 -11.17
N TYR A 53 6.73 10.99 -12.05
CA TYR A 53 6.31 9.60 -12.17
C TYR A 53 7.37 8.59 -12.65
N LEU A 54 7.23 7.34 -12.19
CA LEU A 54 7.65 6.12 -12.87
C LEU A 54 6.40 5.39 -13.37
N TYR A 55 6.32 5.08 -14.67
CA TYR A 55 5.34 4.14 -15.18
C TYR A 55 5.87 2.72 -14.93
N TYR A 56 5.21 1.94 -14.07
CA TYR A 56 5.40 0.49 -14.09
C TYR A 56 4.43 -0.11 -15.10
N VAL A 57 4.96 -0.41 -16.29
CA VAL A 57 4.31 -1.35 -17.21
C VAL A 57 4.57 -2.73 -16.62
N PHE A 58 3.53 -3.39 -16.07
CA PHE A 58 3.63 -4.82 -15.81
C PHE A 58 3.68 -5.53 -17.16
N PHE A 59 4.89 -5.89 -17.59
CA PHE A 59 5.20 -6.48 -18.91
C PHE A 59 4.52 -7.84 -19.18
N LEU A 60 3.76 -8.39 -18.24
CA LEU A 60 3.09 -9.69 -18.38
C LEU A 60 1.62 -9.59 -18.83
N ILE A 61 0.99 -8.40 -18.83
CA ILE A 61 -0.47 -8.29 -19.02
C ILE A 61 -0.96 -7.10 -19.87
N HIS A 62 -0.06 -6.27 -20.42
CA HIS A 62 -0.41 -5.03 -21.14
C HIS A 62 -1.32 -4.06 -20.35
N VAL A 63 -1.30 -4.11 -19.01
CA VAL A 63 -2.05 -3.18 -18.16
C VAL A 63 -1.13 -2.08 -17.65
N ALA A 64 -1.45 -0.83 -17.99
CA ALA A 64 -0.82 0.33 -17.41
C ALA A 64 -1.56 0.73 -16.12
N ILE A 65 -0.88 0.64 -14.98
CA ILE A 65 -1.43 1.04 -13.69
C ILE A 65 -0.96 2.47 -13.37
N PRO A 66 -1.87 3.46 -13.30
CA PRO A 66 -1.50 4.82 -12.93
C PRO A 66 -0.99 4.85 -11.48
N SER A 67 0.17 5.49 -11.27
CA SER A 67 0.83 5.54 -9.97
C SER A 67 1.33 6.95 -9.67
N VAL A 68 1.15 7.46 -8.45
CA VAL A 68 1.70 8.77 -8.01
C VAL A 68 2.77 8.54 -6.95
N ILE A 69 3.87 9.31 -7.01
CA ILE A 69 4.93 9.30 -5.99
C ILE A 69 4.85 10.60 -5.17
N CYS A 70 4.71 10.45 -3.86
CA CYS A 70 4.64 11.56 -2.91
C CYS A 70 5.83 11.51 -1.96
N LEU A 71 6.67 12.55 -1.94
CA LEU A 71 7.65 12.72 -0.87
C LEU A 71 7.01 13.41 0.32
N LEU A 72 6.95 12.68 1.42
CA LEU A 72 6.35 13.15 2.66
C LEU A 72 7.46 13.50 3.66
N PRO A 73 7.27 14.55 4.47
CA PRO A 73 8.24 14.92 5.49
C PRO A 73 8.26 13.92 6.66
N GLU A 74 7.12 13.31 6.98
CA GLU A 74 6.93 12.41 8.12
C GLU A 74 5.75 11.44 7.91
N ARG A 75 5.62 10.50 8.85
CA ARG A 75 4.61 9.43 8.90
C ARG A 75 3.47 9.76 9.86
N SER A 76 2.82 10.90 9.66
CA SER A 76 1.75 11.38 10.54
C SER A 76 0.39 11.39 9.84
N ALA A 77 -0.68 11.14 10.60
CA ALA A 77 -2.04 11.17 10.07
C ALA A 77 -2.39 12.53 9.44
N ASN A 78 -1.86 13.63 9.99
CA ASN A 78 -2.10 14.97 9.46
C ASN A 78 -1.49 15.16 8.07
N ILE A 79 -0.28 14.65 7.84
CA ILE A 79 0.37 14.72 6.53
C ILE A 79 -0.39 13.87 5.49
N TYR A 80 -0.85 12.68 5.85
CA TYR A 80 -1.66 11.87 4.92
C TYR A 80 -3.03 12.49 4.63
N LYS A 81 -3.68 13.09 5.62
CA LYS A 81 -4.92 13.86 5.38
C LYS A 81 -4.71 14.96 4.38
N HIS A 82 -3.63 15.74 4.56
CA HIS A 82 -3.31 16.81 3.64
C HIS A 82 -3.03 16.29 2.22
N LEU A 83 -2.31 15.16 2.10
CA LEU A 83 -2.13 14.49 0.81
C LEU A 83 -3.47 14.11 0.17
N PHE A 84 -4.38 13.50 0.93
CA PHE A 84 -5.70 13.10 0.41
C PHE A 84 -6.57 14.30 0.02
N GLU A 85 -6.50 15.42 0.75
CA GLU A 85 -7.18 16.67 0.39
C GLU A 85 -6.67 17.22 -0.94
N LEU A 86 -5.35 17.26 -1.13
CA LEU A 86 -4.75 17.64 -2.39
C LEU A 86 -5.27 16.75 -3.53
N LEU A 87 -5.18 15.43 -3.38
CA LEU A 87 -5.65 14.49 -4.41
C LEU A 87 -7.15 14.62 -4.72
N GLN A 88 -7.99 14.86 -3.70
CA GLN A 88 -9.43 15.05 -3.88
C GLN A 88 -9.76 16.37 -4.59
N ASN A 89 -9.07 17.46 -4.25
CA ASN A 89 -9.27 18.75 -4.93
C ASN A 89 -8.88 18.65 -6.41
N GLU A 90 -7.78 17.98 -6.69
CA GLU A 90 -7.37 17.72 -8.07
C GLU A 90 -8.38 16.86 -8.83
N ALA A 91 -8.86 15.78 -8.21
CA ALA A 91 -9.89 14.94 -8.83
C ALA A 91 -11.16 15.75 -9.17
N LYS A 92 -11.56 16.69 -8.30
CA LYS A 92 -12.71 17.58 -8.53
C LYS A 92 -12.47 18.52 -9.71
N ASP A 93 -11.32 19.19 -9.77
CA ASP A 93 -10.96 20.09 -10.88
C ASP A 93 -10.96 19.37 -12.23
N LEU A 94 -10.67 18.07 -12.18
CA LEU A 94 -10.63 17.19 -13.35
C LEU A 94 -11.94 16.49 -13.65
N ARG A 95 -12.99 16.78 -12.87
CA ARG A 95 -14.30 16.14 -12.96
C ARG A 95 -14.23 14.61 -12.89
N LEU A 96 -13.23 14.08 -12.18
CA LEU A 96 -13.15 12.66 -11.86
C LEU A 96 -13.96 12.35 -10.61
N LYS A 97 -14.67 11.22 -10.66
CA LYS A 97 -15.26 10.61 -9.47
C LYS A 97 -14.32 9.53 -8.95
N PHE A 98 -13.60 9.85 -7.88
CA PHE A 98 -12.92 8.84 -7.07
C PHE A 98 -13.98 8.16 -6.18
N GLN A 99 -14.57 7.06 -6.64
CA GLN A 99 -15.37 6.18 -5.79
C GLN A 99 -14.49 5.03 -5.34
N GLN A 100 -13.82 5.20 -4.19
CA GLN A 100 -13.03 4.11 -3.62
C GLN A 100 -13.93 3.17 -2.80
N ASN A 101 -14.28 2.01 -3.36
CA ASN A 101 -14.93 0.96 -2.58
C ASN A 101 -13.95 0.31 -1.60
N VAL A 102 -12.69 0.20 -2.02
CA VAL A 102 -11.60 -0.41 -1.25
C VAL A 102 -10.33 0.43 -1.39
N ILE A 103 -9.66 0.72 -0.27
CA ILE A 103 -8.30 1.26 -0.24
C ILE A 103 -7.40 0.21 0.40
N MET A 104 -6.35 -0.20 -0.32
CA MET A 104 -5.34 -1.13 0.18
C MET A 104 -4.04 -0.38 0.50
N THR A 105 -3.53 -0.49 1.72
CA THR A 105 -2.27 0.12 2.13
C THR A 105 -1.39 -0.85 2.92
N ASP A 106 -0.19 -0.42 3.27
CA ASP A 106 0.53 -1.06 4.36
C ASP A 106 -0.20 -0.86 5.72
N PHE A 107 0.40 -1.39 6.78
CA PHE A 107 -0.18 -1.38 8.13
C PHE A 107 0.22 -0.11 8.93
N GLU A 108 0.54 1.01 8.26
CA GLU A 108 0.99 2.22 8.95
C GLU A 108 -0.17 2.92 9.70
N PRO A 109 -0.10 3.10 11.03
CA PRO A 109 -1.22 3.64 11.81
C PRO A 109 -1.67 5.03 11.39
N GLY A 110 -0.73 5.92 11.03
CA GLY A 110 -1.02 7.28 10.58
C GLY A 110 -1.84 7.29 9.29
N LEU A 111 -1.47 6.42 8.34
CA LEU A 111 -2.16 6.27 7.07
C LEU A 111 -3.56 5.67 7.24
N ILE A 112 -3.68 4.60 8.04
CA ILE A 112 -4.97 3.97 8.37
C ILE A 112 -5.93 4.99 9.00
N LYS A 113 -5.43 5.79 9.95
CA LYS A 113 -6.23 6.84 10.59
C LYS A 113 -6.68 7.90 9.58
N ALA A 114 -5.78 8.37 8.72
CA ALA A 114 -6.12 9.36 7.70
C ALA A 114 -7.15 8.84 6.69
N ILE A 115 -7.07 7.56 6.32
CA ILE A 115 -8.06 6.93 5.43
C ILE A 115 -9.43 6.88 6.09
N LYS A 116 -9.53 6.44 7.34
CA LYS A 116 -10.81 6.41 8.07
C LYS A 116 -11.43 7.80 8.21
N ASP A 117 -10.59 8.81 8.44
CA ASP A 117 -11.03 10.19 8.61
C ASP A 117 -11.49 10.83 7.28
N GLN A 118 -10.82 10.54 6.15
CA GLN A 118 -11.13 11.15 4.83
C GLN A 118 -12.08 10.34 3.96
N PHE A 119 -12.14 9.01 4.16
CA PHE A 119 -12.94 8.08 3.35
C PHE A 119 -13.75 7.13 4.27
N PRO A 120 -14.69 7.66 5.07
CA PRO A 120 -15.40 6.89 6.08
C PRO A 120 -16.27 5.75 5.52
N SER A 121 -16.69 5.87 4.25
CA SER A 121 -17.48 4.86 3.54
C SER A 121 -16.64 3.80 2.81
N THR A 122 -15.31 3.93 2.82
CA THR A 122 -14.40 3.05 2.08
C THR A 122 -13.91 1.90 2.96
N THR A 123 -13.85 0.70 2.39
CA THR A 123 -13.25 -0.45 3.07
C THR A 123 -11.73 -0.34 3.02
N HIS A 124 -11.08 -0.23 4.17
CA HIS A 124 -9.61 -0.33 4.24
C HIS A 124 -9.18 -1.80 4.31
N THR A 125 -8.15 -2.16 3.55
CA THR A 125 -7.54 -3.50 3.58
C THR A 125 -6.02 -3.41 3.67
N GLY A 126 -5.41 -4.40 4.32
CA GLY A 126 -3.95 -4.54 4.37
C GLY A 126 -3.39 -5.13 3.08
N CYS A 127 -2.23 -4.66 2.64
CA CYS A 127 -1.58 -5.15 1.45
C CYS A 127 -0.87 -6.49 1.69
N PHE A 128 -1.26 -7.52 0.94
CA PHE A 128 -0.67 -8.86 1.04
C PHE A 128 0.85 -8.85 0.80
N LEU A 129 1.35 -8.06 -0.15
CA LEU A 129 2.79 -7.97 -0.43
C LEU A 129 3.55 -7.40 0.77
N HIS A 130 3.01 -6.36 1.42
CA HIS A 130 3.64 -5.79 2.62
C HIS A 130 3.58 -6.78 3.79
N HIS A 131 2.49 -7.54 3.93
CA HIS A 131 2.38 -8.62 4.91
C HIS A 131 3.47 -9.68 4.71
N THR A 132 3.59 -10.24 3.50
CA THR A 132 4.57 -11.30 3.23
C THR A 132 6.01 -10.80 3.40
N GLN A 133 6.29 -9.57 2.96
CA GLN A 133 7.60 -8.94 3.21
C GLN A 133 7.88 -8.74 4.70
N ALA A 134 6.89 -8.35 5.50
CA ALA A 134 7.05 -8.18 6.94
C ALA A 134 7.35 -9.51 7.63
N VAL A 135 6.62 -10.58 7.28
CA VAL A 135 6.89 -11.94 7.78
C VAL A 135 8.31 -12.39 7.41
N PHE A 136 8.72 -12.18 6.15
CA PHE A 136 10.06 -12.55 5.70
C PHE A 136 11.17 -11.78 6.41
N LYS A 137 11.03 -10.45 6.53
CA LYS A 137 11.97 -9.58 7.25
C LYS A 137 12.10 -10.00 8.71
N LYS A 138 10.97 -10.36 9.35
CA LYS A 138 10.97 -10.85 10.72
C LYS A 138 11.72 -12.18 10.83
N ALA A 139 11.43 -13.16 9.96
CA ALA A 139 12.17 -14.42 9.92
C ALA A 139 13.68 -14.20 9.75
N ASN A 140 14.07 -13.31 8.85
CA ASN A 140 15.48 -12.99 8.63
C ASN A 140 16.14 -12.35 9.86
N SER A 141 15.44 -11.43 10.55
CA SER A 141 15.95 -10.79 11.77
C SER A 141 16.19 -11.76 12.93
N LEU A 142 15.63 -12.96 12.84
CA LEU A 142 15.75 -14.03 13.82
C LEU A 142 16.77 -15.10 13.43
N GLY A 143 17.56 -14.85 12.38
CA GLY A 143 18.58 -15.80 11.92
C GLY A 143 18.06 -16.89 10.97
N LEU A 144 16.75 -16.97 10.72
CA LEU A 144 16.15 -18.04 9.91
C LEU A 144 16.44 -17.93 8.40
N SER A 145 17.19 -16.92 7.95
CA SER A 145 17.50 -16.69 6.53
C SER A 145 18.18 -17.90 5.87
N GLY A 146 19.08 -18.57 6.61
CA GLY A 146 19.78 -19.76 6.13
C GLY A 146 18.88 -20.98 6.10
N ASP A 147 18.10 -21.18 7.16
CA ASP A 147 17.25 -22.35 7.31
C ASP A 147 16.05 -22.28 6.37
N TYR A 148 15.48 -21.10 6.14
CA TYR A 148 14.47 -20.91 5.08
C TYR A 148 14.94 -21.42 3.70
N LYS A 149 16.25 -21.33 3.41
CA LYS A 149 16.83 -21.82 2.15
C LYS A 149 17.10 -23.32 2.16
N ARG A 150 17.48 -23.92 3.29
CA ARG A 150 17.95 -25.31 3.36
C ARG A 150 16.94 -26.29 3.94
N ASP A 151 16.08 -25.82 4.82
CA ASP A 151 15.11 -26.59 5.58
C ASP A 151 13.70 -26.39 5.01
N ALA A 152 13.08 -27.49 4.59
CA ALA A 152 11.75 -27.49 3.97
C ALA A 152 10.64 -27.18 4.99
N ASP A 153 10.80 -27.56 6.25
CA ASP A 153 9.81 -27.38 7.30
C ASP A 153 9.79 -25.93 7.76
N VAL A 154 10.97 -25.33 7.99
CA VAL A 154 11.10 -23.89 8.27
C VAL A 154 10.52 -23.07 7.11
N ARG A 155 10.84 -23.43 5.86
CA ARG A 155 10.29 -22.75 4.67
C ARG A 155 8.77 -22.89 4.58
N SER A 156 8.25 -24.09 4.80
CA SER A 156 6.81 -24.37 4.79
C SER A 156 6.11 -23.55 5.85
N CYS A 157 6.65 -23.50 7.06
CA CYS A 157 6.08 -22.77 8.17
C CYS A 157 6.02 -21.25 7.91
N VAL A 158 7.12 -20.66 7.44
CA VAL A 158 7.17 -19.23 7.05
C VAL A 158 6.15 -18.93 5.94
N ARG A 159 5.99 -19.82 4.95
CA ARG A 159 4.99 -19.66 3.87
C ARG A 159 3.55 -19.81 4.37
N LYS A 160 3.29 -20.70 5.33
CA LYS A 160 1.98 -20.81 5.99
C LYS A 160 1.62 -19.52 6.72
N LEU A 161 2.56 -18.92 7.46
CA LEU A 161 2.38 -17.59 8.08
C LEU A 161 2.10 -16.49 7.05
N MET A 162 2.83 -16.48 5.94
CA MET A 162 2.60 -15.55 4.83
C MET A 162 1.19 -15.70 4.24
N SER A 163 0.64 -16.92 4.22
CA SER A 163 -0.68 -17.22 3.66
C SER A 163 -1.86 -16.92 4.57
N LEU A 164 -1.64 -16.62 5.87
CA LEU A 164 -2.72 -16.39 6.84
C LEU A 164 -3.80 -15.38 6.39
N PRO A 165 -3.48 -14.23 5.77
CA PRO A 165 -4.49 -13.27 5.33
C PRO A 165 -5.40 -13.79 4.20
N LEU A 166 -5.06 -14.92 3.57
CA LEU A 166 -5.87 -15.53 2.52
C LEU A 166 -7.00 -16.41 3.07
N LEU A 167 -7.01 -16.64 4.38
CA LEU A 167 -8.09 -17.35 5.05
C LEU A 167 -9.28 -16.42 5.29
N PRO A 168 -10.51 -16.96 5.39
CA PRO A 168 -11.64 -16.20 5.92
C PRO A 168 -11.29 -15.60 7.29
N VAL A 169 -11.70 -14.35 7.53
CA VAL A 169 -11.32 -13.57 8.73
C VAL A 169 -11.50 -14.35 10.04
N TYR A 170 -12.60 -15.09 10.16
CA TYR A 170 -12.94 -15.88 11.35
C TYR A 170 -12.02 -17.10 11.59
N LYS A 171 -11.25 -17.55 10.58
CA LYS A 171 -10.28 -18.66 10.69
C LYS A 171 -8.85 -18.19 10.95
N ILE A 172 -8.54 -16.90 10.76
CA ILE A 172 -7.17 -16.39 10.86
C ILE A 172 -6.59 -16.65 12.26
N LYS A 173 -7.35 -16.33 13.31
CA LYS A 173 -6.91 -16.50 14.70
C LYS A 173 -6.62 -17.96 15.04
N SER A 174 -7.54 -18.86 14.72
CA SER A 174 -7.38 -20.30 15.00
C SER A 174 -6.25 -20.92 14.17
N ALA A 175 -6.10 -20.53 12.90
CA ALA A 175 -5.01 -21.01 12.06
C ALA A 175 -3.66 -20.51 12.56
N PHE A 176 -3.57 -19.25 13.01
CA PHE A 176 -2.36 -18.72 13.64
C PHE A 176 -1.99 -19.50 14.91
N GLN A 177 -2.96 -19.77 15.78
CA GLN A 177 -2.76 -20.55 17.00
C GLN A 177 -2.34 -22.00 16.68
N TYR A 178 -2.93 -22.62 15.67
CA TYR A 178 -2.52 -23.93 15.19
C TYR A 178 -1.05 -23.93 14.76
N LEU A 179 -0.64 -22.97 13.92
CA LEU A 179 0.75 -22.86 13.49
C LEU A 179 1.70 -22.66 14.67
N ALA A 180 1.36 -21.75 15.60
CA ALA A 180 2.19 -21.48 16.78
C ALA A 180 2.40 -22.71 17.67
N ASN A 181 1.44 -23.62 17.74
CA ASN A 181 1.52 -24.83 18.57
C ASN A 181 2.16 -26.03 17.85
N ASP A 182 1.80 -26.27 16.59
CA ASP A 182 2.23 -27.43 15.79
C ASP A 182 3.68 -27.30 15.29
N HIS A 183 4.17 -26.07 15.20
CA HIS A 183 5.47 -25.74 14.63
C HIS A 183 6.35 -24.97 15.62
N ARG A 184 6.16 -25.19 16.92
CA ARG A 184 6.86 -24.51 18.01
C ARG A 184 8.37 -24.48 17.79
N ASP A 185 8.99 -25.60 17.43
CA ASP A 185 10.44 -25.69 17.22
C ASP A 185 10.98 -24.76 16.12
N CYS A 186 10.19 -24.48 15.07
CA CYS A 186 10.59 -23.59 13.98
C CYS A 186 10.00 -22.16 14.07
N LEU A 187 8.99 -21.96 14.93
CA LEU A 187 8.31 -20.68 15.17
C LEU A 187 8.67 -20.01 16.49
N ASP A 188 9.30 -20.71 17.43
CA ASP A 188 9.75 -20.15 18.70
C ASP A 188 10.61 -18.89 18.52
N PRO A 189 11.53 -18.82 17.53
CA PRO A 189 12.22 -17.58 17.23
C PRO A 189 11.26 -16.48 16.75
N LEU A 190 10.22 -16.83 15.99
CA LEU A 190 9.24 -15.92 15.42
C LEU A 190 8.26 -15.36 16.45
N PHE A 191 7.93 -16.14 17.48
CA PHE A 191 6.98 -15.78 18.54
C PHE A 191 7.45 -16.29 19.92
N PRO A 192 8.52 -15.72 20.50
CA PRO A 192 9.15 -16.26 21.71
C PRO A 192 8.29 -16.15 22.99
N ARG A 193 7.08 -15.59 22.92
CA ARG A 193 6.17 -15.35 24.05
C ARG A 193 4.69 -15.37 23.61
N LEU A 194 4.24 -16.50 23.06
CA LEU A 194 2.82 -16.85 23.04
C LEU A 194 2.53 -17.95 24.06
#